data_AF-A0A2V1CWT1-F1
#
_entry.id   AF-A0A2V1CWT1-F1
#
_cell.length_a   1.000
_cell.length_b   1.000
_cell.length_c   1.000
_cell.angle_alpha   90.00
_cell.angle_beta   90.00
_cell.angle_gamma   90.00
#
_symmetry.space_group_name_H-M   'P 1'
#
loop_
_entity.id
_entity.type
_entity.pdbx_description
1 polymer ?
#
loop_
_entity_poly.entity_id
_entity_poly.type
_entity_poly.pdbx_seq_one_letter_code
_entity_poly.pdbx_strand_id
1 'polypeptide(L)'
;ALAYIDSLPPGAPFAYTKIAARFGVERRQLARRHQGKSTSRTTKYANQSKLSPQEEDYLVKYIRELTSRRLPPTRSMIKNFAELVAGEAVSKRWISRFLTRHHQKLTSRWNVCMDRNRHKADSVVK
;
A
#
# COMPACT_ATOMS: atom_id res chain seq x y z
N ALA A 1 -21.92 1.40 14.43
CA ALA A 1 -22.35 2.78 14.08
C ALA A 1 -22.61 2.95 12.58
N LEU A 2 -21.62 2.86 11.68
CA LEU A 2 -21.86 2.99 10.22
C LEU A 2 -22.75 1.88 9.67
N ALA A 3 -22.39 0.61 9.88
CA ALA A 3 -23.22 -0.53 9.47
C ALA A 3 -24.66 -0.49 10.03
N TYR A 4 -24.87 0.15 11.18
CA TYR A 4 -26.20 0.36 11.74
C TYR A 4 -26.98 1.40 10.93
N ILE A 5 -26.34 2.50 10.52
CA ILE A 5 -26.95 3.48 9.62
C ILE A 5 -27.26 2.83 8.27
N ASP A 6 -26.33 2.05 7.73
CA ASP A 6 -26.49 1.36 6.42
C ASP A 6 -27.59 0.30 6.44
N SER A 7 -27.96 -0.23 7.62
CA SER A 7 -29.05 -1.19 7.80
C SER A 7 -30.45 -0.55 7.91
N LEU A 8 -30.53 0.78 8.01
CA LEU A 8 -31.82 1.47 8.10
C LEU A 8 -32.50 1.53 6.73
N PRO A 9 -33.85 1.58 6.68
CA PRO A 9 -34.56 1.78 5.42
C PRO A 9 -34.10 3.05 4.72
N PRO A 10 -33.97 3.04 3.38
CA PRO A 10 -33.62 4.25 2.63
C PRO A 10 -34.63 5.37 2.94
N GLY A 11 -34.12 6.54 3.32
CA GLY A 11 -34.95 7.70 3.66
C GLY A 11 -35.53 7.69 5.09
N ALA A 12 -35.26 6.66 5.90
CA ALA A 12 -35.66 6.66 7.31
C ALA A 12 -34.94 7.80 8.07
N PRO A 13 -35.67 8.63 8.83
CA PRO A 13 -35.06 9.70 9.61
C PRO A 13 -34.26 9.09 10.77
N PHE A 14 -32.99 9.49 10.91
CA PHE A 14 -32.16 9.12 12.04
C PHE A 14 -31.33 10.29 12.55
N ALA A 15 -31.00 10.26 13.84
CA ALA A 15 -30.18 11.29 14.47
C ALA A 15 -28.77 10.75 14.78
N TYR A 16 -27.73 11.40 14.23
CA TYR A 16 -26.34 11.03 14.50
C TYR A 16 -25.99 11.05 15.98
N THR A 17 -26.61 11.92 16.79
CA THR A 17 -26.39 12.01 18.24
C THR A 17 -26.81 10.73 18.97
N LYS A 18 -28.01 10.21 18.67
CA LYS A 18 -28.53 8.98 19.27
C LYS A 18 -27.67 7.77 18.91
N ILE A 19 -27.28 7.67 17.64
CA ILE A 19 -26.43 6.57 17.15
C ILE A 19 -25.02 6.68 17.73
N ALA A 20 -24.44 7.88 17.76
CA ALA A 20 -23.14 8.15 18.37
C ALA A 20 -23.10 7.72 19.85
N ALA A 21 -24.11 8.11 20.63
CA ALA A 21 -24.23 7.73 22.04
C ALA A 21 -24.38 6.21 22.20
N ARG A 22 -25.25 5.57 21.41
CA ARG A 22 -25.48 4.11 21.45
C ARG A 22 -24.21 3.29 21.23
N PHE A 23 -23.32 3.76 20.35
CA PHE A 23 -22.10 3.04 19.97
C PHE A 23 -20.82 3.63 20.59
N GLY A 24 -20.93 4.63 21.47
CA GLY A 24 -19.76 5.26 22.10
C GLY A 24 -18.80 5.95 21.12
N VAL A 25 -19.30 6.45 19.98
CA VAL A 25 -18.48 7.12 18.95
C VAL A 25 -18.76 8.61 18.96
N GLU A 26 -17.75 9.45 18.71
CA GLU A 26 -17.96 10.89 18.60
C GLU A 26 -18.87 11.25 17.41
N ARG A 27 -19.92 12.05 17.66
CA ARG A 27 -20.94 12.43 16.68
C ARG A 27 -20.35 13.04 15.40
N ARG A 28 -19.36 13.94 15.52
CA ARG A 28 -18.77 14.63 14.35
C ARG A 28 -17.99 13.66 13.47
N GLN A 29 -17.23 12.75 14.07
CA GLN A 29 -16.49 11.71 13.35
C GLN A 29 -17.44 10.75 12.62
N LEU A 30 -18.52 10.32 13.29
CA LEU A 30 -19.52 9.45 12.67
C LEU A 30 -20.18 10.12 11.45
N ALA A 31 -20.62 11.37 11.59
CA ALA A 31 -21.24 12.11 10.50
C ALA A 31 -20.27 12.35 9.32
N ARG A 32 -19.02 12.74 9.60
CA ARG A 32 -18.01 12.94 8.55
C ARG A 32 -17.70 11.66 7.80
N ARG A 33 -17.58 10.53 8.49
CA ARG A 33 -17.33 9.22 7.84
C ARG A 33 -18.53 8.78 7.00
N HIS A 34 -19.75 8.87 7.53
CA HIS A 34 -20.96 8.49 6.80
C HIS A 34 -21.18 9.35 5.54
N GLN A 35 -20.86 10.66 5.61
CA GLN A 35 -20.94 11.56 4.45
C GLN A 35 -19.74 11.45 3.48
N GLY A 36 -18.83 10.48 3.67
CA GLY A 36 -17.64 10.33 2.83
C GLY A 36 -16.58 11.44 2.98
N LYS A 37 -16.77 12.41 3.89
CA LYS A 37 -15.83 13.52 4.17
C LYS A 37 -14.56 13.07 4.89
N SER A 38 -14.46 11.80 5.26
CA SER A 38 -13.28 11.24 5.90
C SER A 38 -13.02 9.85 5.33
N THR A 39 -11.89 9.73 4.63
CA THR A 39 -11.41 8.47 4.07
C THR A 39 -10.81 7.59 5.17
N SER A 40 -10.86 6.27 4.94
CA SER A 40 -10.17 5.32 5.81
C SER A 40 -8.66 5.60 5.82
N ARG A 41 -7.98 5.17 6.89
CA ARG A 41 -6.52 5.32 6.97
C ARG A 41 -5.82 4.61 5.80
N THR A 42 -6.36 3.47 5.37
CA THR A 42 -5.84 2.68 4.24
C THR A 42 -5.99 3.42 2.91
N THR A 43 -7.16 4.01 2.63
CA THR A 43 -7.35 4.82 1.41
C THR A 43 -6.48 6.07 1.43
N LYS A 44 -6.34 6.73 2.58
CA LYS A 44 -5.41 7.85 2.73
C LYS A 44 -3.97 7.45 2.37
N TYR A 45 -3.48 6.31 2.87
CA TYR A 45 -2.13 5.84 2.56
C TYR A 45 -1.97 5.43 1.09
N ALA A 46 -2.99 4.79 0.51
CA ALA A 46 -2.99 4.45 -0.91
C ALA A 46 -2.87 5.72 -1.77
N ASN A 47 -3.66 6.75 -1.47
CA ASN A 47 -3.66 8.03 -2.19
C ASN A 47 -2.37 8.84 -1.99
N GLN A 48 -1.60 8.56 -0.93
CA GLN A 48 -0.30 9.20 -0.67
C GLN A 48 0.87 8.41 -1.24
N SER A 49 0.66 7.17 -1.71
CA SER A 49 1.71 6.40 -2.36
C SER A 49 1.96 6.98 -3.75
N LYS A 50 3.22 6.92 -4.19
CA LYS A 50 3.62 7.36 -5.53
C LYS A 50 3.07 6.45 -6.64
N LEU A 51 2.80 5.19 -6.30
CA LEU A 51 2.17 4.22 -7.18
C LEU A 51 0.77 3.91 -6.64
N SER A 52 -0.18 3.80 -7.54
CA SER A 52 -1.51 3.26 -7.25
C SER A 52 -1.42 1.80 -6.79
N PRO A 53 -2.42 1.30 -6.03
CA PRO A 53 -2.45 -0.11 -5.65
C PRO A 53 -2.34 -1.08 -6.83
N GLN A 54 -2.93 -0.73 -7.98
CA GLN A 54 -2.90 -1.51 -9.21
C GLN A 54 -1.49 -1.58 -9.81
N GLU A 55 -0.79 -0.44 -9.85
CA GLU A 55 0.61 -0.37 -10.31
C GLU A 55 1.56 -1.13 -9.39
N GLU A 56 1.37 -1.00 -8.06
CA GLU A 56 2.14 -1.78 -7.09
C GLU A 56 1.91 -3.29 -7.28
N ASP A 57 0.67 -3.74 -7.49
CA ASP A 57 0.38 -5.16 -7.71
C ASP A 57 0.94 -5.67 -9.05
N TYR A 58 0.91 -4.86 -10.11
CA TYR A 58 1.59 -5.18 -11.38
C TYR A 58 3.10 -5.36 -11.17
N LEU A 59 3.73 -4.42 -10.46
CA LEU A 59 5.17 -4.49 -10.17
C LEU A 59 5.51 -5.73 -9.34
N VAL A 60 4.70 -6.09 -8.35
CA VAL A 60 4.88 -7.32 -7.57
C VAL A 60 4.77 -8.56 -8.47
N LYS A 61 3.79 -8.61 -9.38
CA LYS A 61 3.62 -9.72 -10.32
C LYS A 61 4.86 -9.86 -11.22
N TYR A 62 5.36 -8.75 -11.75
CA TYR A 62 6.55 -8.73 -12.59
C TYR A 62 7.80 -9.20 -11.84
N ILE A 63 8.03 -8.72 -10.61
CA ILE A 63 9.15 -9.16 -9.77
C ILE A 63 9.06 -10.67 -9.49
N ARG A 64 7.87 -11.21 -9.25
CA ARG A 64 7.66 -12.65 -9.03
C ARG A 64 8.00 -13.47 -10.28
N GLU A 65 7.65 -12.99 -11.46
CA GLU A 65 8.00 -13.63 -12.74
C GLU A 65 9.51 -13.63 -12.99
N LEU A 66 10.20 -12.52 -12.73
CA LEU A 66 11.66 -12.46 -12.81
C LEU A 66 12.31 -13.44 -11.81
N THR A 67 11.78 -13.49 -10.59
CA THR A 67 12.28 -14.40 -9.55
C THR A 67 12.05 -15.87 -9.90
N SER A 68 10.92 -16.22 -10.54
CA SER A 68 10.66 -17.60 -10.98
C SER A 68 11.64 -18.03 -12.07
N ARG A 69 12.03 -17.10 -12.94
CA ARG A 69 13.09 -17.26 -13.96
C ARG A 69 14.52 -17.23 -13.41
N ARG A 70 14.69 -17.28 -12.08
CA ARG A 70 16.00 -17.23 -11.38
C ARG A 70 16.75 -15.90 -11.56
N LEU A 71 16.04 -14.82 -11.88
CA LEU A 71 16.58 -13.47 -12.04
C LEU A 71 15.94 -12.51 -11.02
N PRO A 72 16.13 -12.72 -9.70
CA PRO A 72 15.55 -11.82 -8.71
C PRO A 72 16.13 -10.40 -8.89
N PRO A 73 15.29 -9.38 -9.15
CA PRO A 73 15.77 -8.02 -9.42
C PRO A 73 16.32 -7.40 -8.15
N THR A 74 17.43 -6.65 -8.25
CA THR A 74 18.02 -5.97 -7.08
C THR A 74 17.16 -4.80 -6.61
N ARG A 75 17.45 -4.29 -5.41
CA ARG A 75 16.76 -3.08 -4.88
C ARG A 75 16.86 -1.89 -5.83
N SER A 76 18.00 -1.74 -6.54
CA SER A 76 18.20 -0.70 -7.55
C SER A 76 17.34 -0.93 -8.79
N MET A 77 17.20 -2.17 -9.28
CA MET A 77 16.31 -2.48 -10.40
C MET A 77 14.84 -2.23 -10.03
N ILE A 78 14.41 -2.63 -8.84
CA ILE A 78 13.05 -2.38 -8.35
C ILE A 78 12.77 -0.87 -8.28
N LYS A 79 13.77 -0.08 -7.86
CA LYS A 79 13.69 1.38 -7.90
C LYS A 79 13.46 1.88 -9.33
N ASN A 80 14.28 1.44 -10.28
CA ASN A 80 14.17 1.86 -11.68
C ASN A 80 12.80 1.48 -12.28
N PHE A 81 12.27 0.30 -11.97
CA PHE A 81 10.93 -0.10 -12.42
C PHE A 81 9.84 0.77 -11.81
N ALA A 82 9.94 1.08 -10.51
CA ALA A 82 8.99 1.96 -9.85
C ALA A 82 9.06 3.40 -10.40
N GLU A 83 10.25 3.91 -10.71
CA GLU A 83 10.45 5.22 -11.34
C GLU A 83 9.87 5.26 -12.75
N LEU A 84 10.03 4.18 -13.52
CA LEU A 84 9.44 4.05 -14.86
C LEU A 84 7.91 4.07 -14.82
N VAL A 85 7.31 3.37 -13.85
CA VAL A 85 5.85 3.33 -13.69
C VAL A 85 5.31 4.65 -13.14
N ALA A 86 6.00 5.26 -12.17
CA ALA A 86 5.55 6.51 -11.54
C ALA A 86 5.79 7.76 -12.40
N GLY A 87 6.71 7.70 -13.37
CA GLY A 87 7.15 8.87 -14.14
C GLY A 87 7.97 9.89 -13.33
N GLU A 88 8.32 9.56 -12.08
CA GLU A 88 9.00 10.45 -11.15
C GLU A 88 10.03 9.69 -10.31
N ALA A 89 10.95 10.43 -9.68
CA ALA A 89 11.97 9.86 -8.81
C ALA A 89 11.36 9.23 -7.55
N VAL A 90 11.81 8.02 -7.22
CA VAL A 90 11.34 7.24 -6.07
C VAL A 90 12.45 7.17 -5.01
N SER A 91 12.08 7.40 -3.75
CA SER A 91 13.09 7.39 -2.66
C SER A 91 13.53 5.96 -2.28
N LYS A 92 14.75 5.82 -1.73
CA LYS A 92 15.22 4.55 -1.13
C LYS A 92 14.29 4.05 -0.01
N ARG A 93 13.66 4.97 0.72
CA ARG A 93 12.68 4.66 1.79
C ARG A 93 11.42 4.01 1.24
N TRP A 94 10.97 4.42 0.04
CA TRP A 94 9.83 3.79 -0.62
C TRP A 94 10.11 2.31 -0.91
N ILE A 95 11.30 1.97 -1.41
CA ILE A 95 11.71 0.58 -1.67
C ILE A 95 11.63 -0.26 -0.38
N SER A 96 12.19 0.25 0.73
CA SER A 96 12.11 -0.45 2.02
C SER A 96 10.66 -0.70 2.42
N ARG A 97 9.78 0.31 2.30
CA ARG A 97 8.35 0.17 2.64
C ARG A 97 7.62 -0.80 1.71
N PHE A 98 7.91 -0.75 0.40
CA PHE A 98 7.36 -1.65 -0.60
C PHE A 98 7.72 -3.11 -0.27
N LEU A 99 9.01 -3.38 -0.02
CA LEU A 99 9.48 -4.72 0.34
C LEU A 99 8.86 -5.22 1.65
N THR A 100 8.74 -4.35 2.66
CA THR A 100 8.05 -4.71 3.92
C THR A 100 6.57 -5.00 3.70
N ARG A 101 5.87 -4.20 2.88
CA ARG A 101 4.43 -4.37 2.59
C ARG A 101 4.16 -5.67 1.83
N HIS A 102 5.02 -6.03 0.89
CA HIS A 102 4.84 -7.18 0.01
C HIS A 102 5.72 -8.39 0.37
N HIS A 103 6.32 -8.41 1.57
CA HIS A 103 7.22 -9.49 1.97
C HIS A 103 6.59 -10.87 1.71
N GLN A 104 5.38 -11.16 2.18
CA GLN A 104 4.73 -12.46 1.96
C GLN A 104 4.63 -12.86 0.48
N LYS A 105 4.41 -11.91 -0.43
CA LYS A 105 4.31 -12.16 -1.88
C LYS A 105 5.70 -12.34 -2.54
N LEU A 106 6.76 -11.81 -1.93
CA LEU A 106 8.12 -11.76 -2.48
C LEU A 106 9.10 -12.72 -1.77
N THR A 107 8.82 -13.18 -0.54
CA THR A 107 9.76 -13.88 0.36
C THR A 107 10.17 -15.29 -0.10
N SER A 108 9.71 -15.80 -1.25
CA SER A 108 10.07 -17.16 -1.64
C SER A 108 11.57 -17.39 -1.89
N ARG A 109 12.40 -16.37 -2.17
CA ARG A 109 13.85 -16.57 -2.45
C ARG A 109 14.81 -15.42 -2.08
N TRP A 110 14.40 -14.44 -1.29
CA TRP A 110 15.28 -13.30 -0.93
C TRP A 110 16.25 -13.66 0.20
N ASN A 111 17.39 -14.27 -0.12
CA ASN A 111 18.50 -14.38 0.84
C ASN A 111 19.29 -13.07 0.85
N VAL A 112 19.24 -12.34 1.97
CA VAL A 112 19.97 -11.07 2.23
C VAL A 112 21.46 -11.17 1.86
N CYS A 113 22.05 -12.35 2.04
CA CYS A 113 23.45 -12.63 1.67
C CYS A 113 23.71 -12.51 0.16
N MET A 114 22.78 -12.95 -0.70
CA MET A 114 22.94 -12.84 -2.15
C MET A 114 22.85 -11.38 -2.64
N ASP A 115 21.97 -10.57 -2.04
CA ASP A 115 21.85 -9.13 -2.38
C ASP A 115 23.11 -8.37 -1.98
N ARG A 116 23.69 -8.67 -0.82
CA ARG A 116 24.97 -8.09 -0.38
C ARG A 116 26.11 -8.42 -1.33
N ASN A 117 26.21 -9.68 -1.78
CA ASN A 117 27.26 -10.10 -2.70
C ASN A 117 27.09 -9.47 -4.09
N ARG A 118 25.86 -9.36 -4.59
CA ARG A 118 25.57 -8.66 -5.86
C ARG A 118 25.86 -7.17 -5.77
N HIS A 119 25.42 -6.49 -4.70
CA HIS A 119 25.72 -5.08 -4.48
C HIS A 119 27.23 -4.82 -4.47
N LYS A 120 28.01 -5.72 -3.83
CA LYS A 120 29.47 -5.63 -3.87
C LYS A 120 30.00 -5.75 -5.31
N ALA A 121 29.55 -6.74 -6.08
CA ALA A 121 29.97 -6.91 -7.47
C ALA A 121 29.65 -5.66 -8.33
N ASP A 122 28.43 -5.12 -8.24
CA ASP A 122 28.03 -3.93 -9.00
C ASP A 122 28.80 -2.66 -8.56
N SER A 123 29.21 -2.58 -7.29
CA SER A 123 29.98 -1.45 -6.77
C SER A 123 31.46 -1.49 -7.13
N VAL A 124 31.99 -2.64 -7.55
CA VAL A 124 33.40 -2.80 -7.95
C VAL A 124 33.65 -2.30 -9.38
N VAL A 125 32.58 -2.10 -10.17
CA VAL A 125 32.67 -1.63 -11.59
C VAL A 125 32.46 -0.11 -11.72
N LYS A 126 32.69 0.66 -10.64
CA LYS A 126 32.67 2.13 -10.62
C LYS A 126 34.02 2.67 -10.20
#